data_AF-A0A838UVE0-F1
#
_entry.id   AF-A0A838UVE0-F1
#
_cell.length_a   1.000
_cell.length_b   1.000
_cell.length_c   1.000
_cell.angle_alpha   90.00
_cell.angle_beta   90.00
_cell.angle_gamma   90.00
#
_symmetry.space_group_name_H-M   'P 1'
#
loop_
_entity.id
_entity.type
_entity.pdbx_description
1 polymer ?
#
loop_
_entity_poly.entity_id
_entity_poly.type
_entity_poly.pdbx_seq_one_letter_code
_entity_poly.pdbx_strand_id
1 'polypeptide(L)'
;MRFRPNPDRGDQLSKRLIAMLAGVVAIAVIAAGCGSSSSSDSTGGGEESSSSSLTKAEFIKAGDAICLESNEALEGEANEFAEENGIDIGKPTTEQQEEVVSEVVAPAIREQAEGISELGAPSGEEEEVEAIVDAVENGAEEAEEEPSSLVEAEGGGPFAEANELANAYGFKVCGE
;
A
#
# COMPACT_ATOMS: atom_id res chain seq x y z
N MET A 1 23.18 -65.75 35.13
CA MET A 1 21.76 -66.07 35.46
C MET A 1 21.09 -64.77 35.90
N ARG A 2 20.16 -64.21 35.10
CA ARG A 2 18.67 -64.20 35.28
C ARG A 2 18.24 -63.69 36.69
N PHE A 3 17.34 -62.73 36.88
CA PHE A 3 16.00 -62.56 36.27
C PHE A 3 15.42 -61.13 36.49
N ARG A 4 14.47 -60.75 35.61
CA ARG A 4 13.64 -59.51 35.54
C ARG A 4 12.49 -59.47 36.58
N PRO A 5 11.70 -58.36 36.73
CA PRO A 5 10.63 -57.88 35.80
C PRO A 5 10.70 -56.33 35.54
N ASN A 6 10.31 -55.66 34.43
CA ASN A 6 9.18 -55.59 33.46
C ASN A 6 7.89 -54.85 33.97
N PRO A 7 7.08 -54.19 33.09
CA PRO A 7 6.93 -52.73 33.03
C PRO A 7 5.46 -52.19 33.07
N ASP A 8 5.25 -50.95 33.50
CA ASP A 8 3.94 -50.28 33.53
C ASP A 8 3.64 -49.43 32.26
N ARG A 9 2.97 -50.08 31.31
CA ARG A 9 1.71 -49.76 30.62
C ARG A 9 1.12 -48.32 30.60
N GLY A 10 1.90 -47.27 30.33
CA GLY A 10 1.38 -45.88 30.27
C GLY A 10 1.47 -45.10 28.94
N ASP A 11 2.06 -45.65 27.87
CA ASP A 11 2.57 -44.83 26.74
C ASP A 11 2.06 -45.26 25.35
N GLN A 12 0.75 -45.38 25.10
CA GLN A 12 0.25 -45.92 23.81
C GLN A 12 -0.90 -45.18 23.12
N LEU A 13 -1.49 -44.11 23.67
CA LEU A 13 -2.74 -43.56 23.09
C LEU A 13 -2.65 -42.16 22.49
N SER A 14 -1.67 -41.33 22.86
CA SER A 14 -1.58 -39.94 22.37
C SER A 14 -0.57 -39.72 21.25
N LYS A 15 0.30 -40.71 20.95
CA LYS A 15 1.31 -40.63 19.87
C LYS A 15 0.96 -41.45 18.63
N ARG A 16 -0.19 -42.12 18.61
CA ARG A 16 -0.67 -42.96 17.50
C ARG A 16 -1.69 -42.27 16.58
N LEU A 17 -1.97 -40.99 16.78
CA LEU A 17 -2.74 -40.17 15.82
C LEU A 17 -1.84 -39.38 14.85
N ILE A 18 -0.53 -39.62 14.89
CA ILE A 18 0.39 -39.37 13.76
C ILE A 18 0.63 -40.71 13.08
N ALA A 19 -0.26 -41.11 12.18
CA ALA A 19 -0.05 -42.06 11.07
C ALA A 19 -1.37 -42.74 10.70
N MET A 20 -2.15 -42.13 9.81
CA MET A 20 -2.94 -42.81 8.77
C MET A 20 -3.72 -41.77 7.97
N LEU A 21 -3.12 -41.28 6.88
CA LEU A 21 -3.78 -41.03 5.60
C LEU A 21 -2.72 -40.51 4.62
N ALA A 22 -1.95 -41.47 4.09
CA ALA A 22 -1.22 -41.30 2.85
C ALA A 22 -2.16 -41.69 1.70
N GLY A 23 -2.20 -40.88 0.65
CA GLY A 23 -2.50 -41.36 -0.70
C GLY A 23 -3.44 -40.50 -1.54
N VAL A 24 -3.00 -40.32 -2.80
CA VAL A 24 -3.77 -39.99 -4.01
C VAL A 24 -3.89 -38.48 -4.30
N VAL A 25 -3.59 -37.89 -5.45
CA VAL A 25 -2.77 -38.15 -6.66
C VAL A 25 -3.02 -36.92 -7.58
N ALA A 26 -1.98 -36.49 -8.30
CA ALA A 26 -1.96 -35.79 -9.60
C ALA A 26 -2.73 -34.47 -9.89
N ILE A 27 -1.93 -33.48 -10.35
CA ILE A 27 -2.03 -32.71 -11.61
C ILE A 27 -3.34 -31.98 -11.95
N ALA A 28 -3.27 -30.64 -12.00
CA ALA A 28 -3.85 -29.85 -13.09
C ALA A 28 -3.10 -28.50 -13.23
N VAL A 29 -2.09 -28.48 -14.11
CA VAL A 29 -1.63 -27.26 -14.78
C VAL A 29 -2.70 -26.90 -15.80
N ILE A 30 -3.31 -25.72 -15.70
CA ILE A 30 -4.07 -25.14 -16.81
C ILE A 30 -3.28 -23.94 -17.31
N ALA A 31 -2.46 -24.21 -18.33
CA ALA A 31 -2.01 -23.21 -19.28
C ALA A 31 -2.98 -23.23 -20.48
N ALA A 32 -3.24 -22.02 -20.99
CA ALA A 32 -3.81 -21.68 -22.29
C ALA A 32 -5.34 -21.83 -22.51
N GLY A 33 -5.97 -20.69 -22.77
CA GLY A 33 -7.20 -20.55 -23.55
C GLY A 33 -7.01 -19.54 -24.70
N CYS A 34 -5.99 -19.73 -25.55
CA CYS A 34 -5.97 -19.14 -26.89
C CYS A 34 -6.84 -20.04 -27.79
N GLY A 35 -8.11 -19.67 -27.96
CA GLY A 35 -9.06 -20.37 -28.81
C GLY A 35 -9.00 -19.85 -30.24
N SER A 36 -8.31 -20.57 -31.12
CA SER A 36 -8.46 -20.46 -32.57
C SER A 36 -9.45 -21.52 -33.05
N SER A 37 -10.61 -21.08 -33.57
CA SER A 37 -11.39 -21.86 -34.53
C SER A 37 -12.23 -20.94 -35.41
N SER A 38 -12.05 -21.06 -36.72
CA SER A 38 -12.71 -20.33 -37.81
C SER A 38 -14.23 -20.48 -37.83
N SER A 39 -14.95 -19.38 -38.08
CA SER A 39 -15.72 -19.14 -39.32
C SER A 39 -16.82 -18.07 -39.14
N SER A 40 -16.71 -17.03 -39.99
CA SER A 40 -17.80 -16.30 -40.67
C SER A 40 -18.87 -15.54 -39.86
N ASP A 41 -18.81 -14.22 -40.06
CA ASP A 41 -19.94 -13.29 -40.22
C ASP A 41 -20.98 -13.22 -39.11
N SER A 42 -20.88 -12.18 -38.26
CA SER A 42 -21.92 -11.14 -38.15
C SER A 42 -21.59 -10.14 -37.04
N THR A 43 -21.52 -8.86 -37.44
CA THR A 43 -21.99 -7.68 -36.71
C THR A 43 -21.62 -7.48 -35.23
N GLY A 44 -20.87 -6.41 -34.97
CA GLY A 44 -21.22 -5.41 -33.95
C GLY A 44 -20.82 -5.73 -32.52
N GLY A 45 -19.83 -4.98 -32.03
CA GLY A 45 -19.46 -4.92 -30.63
C GLY A 45 -18.01 -4.51 -30.55
N GLY A 46 -17.75 -3.20 -30.47
CA GLY A 46 -16.44 -2.73 -30.06
C GLY A 46 -16.16 -3.33 -28.69
N GLU A 47 -15.19 -4.23 -28.63
CA GLU A 47 -14.56 -4.62 -27.38
C GLU A 47 -13.69 -3.43 -26.96
N GLU A 48 -14.35 -2.37 -26.52
CA GLU A 48 -13.79 -1.49 -25.50
C GLU A 48 -13.45 -2.44 -24.36
N SER A 49 -12.16 -2.67 -24.17
CA SER A 49 -11.68 -3.27 -22.93
C SER A 49 -12.00 -2.27 -21.83
N SER A 50 -13.24 -2.30 -21.35
CA SER A 50 -13.62 -1.67 -20.09
C SER A 50 -12.81 -2.39 -19.03
N SER A 51 -11.59 -1.89 -18.80
CA SER A 51 -10.91 -2.08 -17.54
C SER A 51 -11.91 -1.58 -16.52
N SER A 52 -12.57 -2.51 -15.82
CA SER A 52 -13.61 -2.18 -14.86
C SER A 52 -12.97 -1.23 -13.85
N SER A 53 -13.38 0.04 -13.84
CA SER A 53 -12.90 0.99 -12.84
C SER A 53 -13.14 0.40 -11.46
N LEU A 54 -12.23 0.64 -10.51
CA LEU A 54 -12.39 0.20 -9.13
C LEU A 54 -13.72 0.71 -8.56
N THR A 55 -14.35 -0.06 -7.68
CA THR A 55 -15.40 0.50 -6.84
C THR A 55 -14.79 1.50 -5.85
N LYS A 56 -15.57 2.46 -5.35
CA LYS A 56 -15.11 3.41 -4.31
C LYS A 56 -14.41 2.73 -3.13
N ALA A 57 -14.97 1.62 -2.65
CA ALA A 57 -14.40 0.88 -1.52
C ALA A 57 -13.06 0.20 -1.86
N GLU A 58 -12.90 -0.30 -3.09
CA GLU A 58 -11.63 -0.88 -3.55
C GLU A 58 -10.57 0.20 -3.77
N PHE A 59 -10.98 1.34 -4.34
CA PHE A 59 -10.11 2.51 -4.52
C PHE A 59 -9.62 3.05 -3.17
N ILE A 60 -10.52 3.29 -2.21
CA ILE A 60 -10.14 3.74 -0.86
C ILE A 60 -9.15 2.77 -0.21
N LYS A 61 -9.44 1.46 -0.28
CA LYS A 61 -8.56 0.45 0.31
C LYS A 61 -7.18 0.43 -0.37
N ALA A 62 -7.13 0.59 -1.69
CA ALA A 62 -5.88 0.61 -2.43
C ALA A 62 -5.08 1.88 -2.12
N GLY A 63 -5.71 3.06 -2.12
CA GLY A 63 -5.02 4.30 -1.76
C GLY A 63 -4.56 4.31 -0.30
N ASP A 64 -5.36 3.83 0.66
CA ASP A 64 -4.92 3.69 2.06
C ASP A 64 -3.70 2.76 2.21
N ALA A 65 -3.58 1.74 1.35
CA ALA A 65 -2.41 0.87 1.35
C ALA A 65 -1.17 1.59 0.82
N ILE A 66 -1.32 2.43 -0.21
CA ILE A 66 -0.23 3.28 -0.72
C ILE A 66 0.21 4.26 0.36
N CYS A 67 -0.73 4.97 1.01
CA CYS A 67 -0.39 5.92 2.06
C CYS A 67 0.31 5.24 3.25
N LEU A 68 -0.13 4.04 3.63
CA LEU A 68 0.55 3.27 4.68
C LEU A 68 1.98 2.91 4.27
N GLU A 69 2.19 2.41 3.05
CA GLU A 69 3.50 2.04 2.54
C GLU A 69 4.44 3.24 2.45
N SER A 70 3.97 4.37 1.91
CA SER A 70 4.73 5.62 1.85
C SER A 70 5.09 6.13 3.25
N ASN A 71 4.17 6.08 4.22
CA ASN A 71 4.45 6.51 5.59
C ASN A 71 5.52 5.64 6.26
N GLU A 72 5.50 4.34 6.02
CA GLU A 72 6.54 3.42 6.51
C GLU A 72 7.89 3.65 5.82
N ALA A 73 7.89 3.91 4.50
CA ALA A 73 9.09 4.23 3.74
C ALA A 73 9.73 5.55 4.17
N LEU A 74 8.90 6.59 4.39
CA LEU A 74 9.32 7.91 4.85
C LEU A 74 10.14 7.87 6.15
N GLU A 75 9.73 7.06 7.13
CA GLU A 75 10.51 6.91 8.36
C GLU A 75 11.90 6.32 8.05
N GLY A 76 11.97 5.32 7.17
CA GLY A 76 13.23 4.71 6.75
C GLY A 76 14.14 5.70 6.02
N GLU A 77 13.60 6.39 5.02
CA GLU A 77 14.34 7.34 4.17
C GLU A 77 14.79 8.58 4.95
N ALA A 78 13.94 9.12 5.83
CA ALA A 78 14.33 10.24 6.69
C ALA A 78 15.44 9.85 7.67
N ASN A 79 15.41 8.62 8.20
CA ASN A 79 16.49 8.11 9.05
C ASN A 79 17.79 7.94 8.26
N GLU A 80 17.74 7.35 7.06
CA GLU A 80 18.91 7.19 6.20
C GLU A 80 19.52 8.55 5.81
N PHE A 81 18.68 9.49 5.35
CA PHE A 81 19.10 10.85 5.03
C PHE A 81 19.76 11.53 6.24
N ALA A 82 19.17 11.41 7.43
CA ALA A 82 19.72 11.98 8.64
C ALA A 82 21.07 11.38 9.02
N GLU A 83 21.25 10.05 8.90
CA GLU A 83 22.53 9.39 9.15
C GLU A 83 23.62 9.85 8.18
N GLU A 84 23.28 9.93 6.88
CA GLU A 84 24.22 10.36 5.83
C GLU A 84 24.65 11.82 5.98
N ASN A 85 23.75 12.69 6.45
CA ASN A 85 23.98 14.12 6.63
C ASN A 85 24.39 14.51 8.07
N GLY A 86 24.51 13.54 8.98
CA GLY A 86 24.94 13.78 10.36
C GLY A 86 23.93 14.57 11.21
N ILE A 87 22.63 14.39 10.92
CA ILE A 87 21.51 14.99 11.64
C ILE A 87 21.19 14.13 12.88
N ASP A 88 21.15 14.75 14.06
CA ASP A 88 20.67 14.09 15.28
C ASP A 88 19.14 14.10 15.29
N ILE A 89 18.51 12.99 14.90
CA ILE A 89 17.05 12.83 14.83
C ILE A 89 16.36 13.07 16.17
N GLY A 90 17.08 12.90 17.30
CA GLY A 90 16.53 13.22 18.61
C GLY A 90 16.42 14.73 18.89
N LYS A 91 17.19 15.55 18.17
CA LYS A 91 17.30 17.02 18.35
C LYS A 91 17.73 17.73 17.06
N PRO A 92 16.99 17.61 15.95
CA PRO A 92 17.34 18.32 14.73
C PRO A 92 17.13 19.83 14.93
N THR A 93 17.91 20.64 14.22
CA THR A 93 17.61 22.08 14.10
C THR A 93 16.39 22.28 13.19
N THR A 94 15.84 23.50 13.16
CA THR A 94 14.78 23.84 12.19
C THR A 94 15.26 23.66 10.75
N GLU A 95 16.46 24.17 10.44
CA GLU A 95 17.07 24.04 9.11
C GLU A 95 17.25 22.56 8.69
N GLN A 96 17.59 21.67 9.62
CA GLN A 96 17.70 20.24 9.35
C GLN A 96 16.35 19.57 9.12
N GLN A 97 15.30 20.02 9.82
CA GLN A 97 13.94 19.54 9.57
C GLN A 97 13.45 19.99 8.20
N GLU A 98 13.68 21.26 7.85
CA GLU A 98 13.36 21.82 6.54
C GLU A 98 14.07 21.06 5.41
N GLU A 99 15.35 20.72 5.59
CA GLU A 99 16.12 19.93 4.62
C GLU A 99 15.53 18.52 4.44
N VAL A 100 15.15 17.84 5.52
CA VAL A 100 14.45 16.54 5.45
C VAL A 100 13.09 16.70 4.74
N VAL A 101 12.38 17.80 4.99
CA VAL A 101 11.08 18.04 4.34
C VAL A 101 11.26 18.21 2.82
N SER A 102 12.18 19.04 2.38
CA SER A 102 12.39 19.30 0.94
C SER A 102 13.01 18.10 0.20
N GLU A 103 13.94 17.39 0.82
CA GLU A 103 14.72 16.35 0.12
C GLU A 103 14.10 14.95 0.24
N VAL A 104 13.26 14.71 1.25
CA VAL A 104 12.68 13.38 1.52
C VAL A 104 11.16 13.43 1.55
N VAL A 105 10.58 14.28 2.40
CA VAL A 105 9.13 14.22 2.68
C VAL A 105 8.30 14.65 1.47
N ALA A 106 8.57 15.83 0.91
CA ALA A 106 7.80 16.35 -0.21
C ALA A 106 7.90 15.46 -1.46
N PRO A 107 9.09 14.97 -1.88
CA PRO A 107 9.20 14.03 -2.99
C PRO A 107 8.42 12.72 -2.78
N ALA A 108 8.49 12.12 -1.60
CA ALA A 108 7.78 10.87 -1.31
C ALA A 108 6.25 11.07 -1.25
N ILE A 109 5.76 12.21 -0.77
CA ILE A 109 4.32 12.53 -0.81
C ILE A 109 3.85 12.76 -2.25
N ARG A 110 4.68 13.36 -3.11
CA ARG A 110 4.37 13.45 -4.55
C ARG A 110 4.26 12.07 -5.20
N GLU A 111 5.18 11.16 -4.89
CA GLU A 111 5.12 9.77 -5.37
C GLU A 111 3.87 9.04 -4.85
N GLN A 112 3.44 9.32 -3.61
CA GLN A 112 2.17 8.83 -3.08
C GLN A 112 0.98 9.32 -3.91
N ALA A 113 0.93 10.61 -4.26
CA ALA A 113 -0.12 11.19 -5.09
C ALA A 113 -0.17 10.53 -6.48
N GLU A 114 1.00 10.34 -7.10
CA GLU A 114 1.13 9.63 -8.37
C GLU A 114 0.59 8.20 -8.26
N GLY A 115 0.97 7.46 -7.21
CA GLY A 115 0.48 6.11 -6.97
C GLY A 115 -1.05 6.04 -6.81
N ILE A 116 -1.66 7.01 -6.11
CA ILE A 116 -3.12 7.10 -5.97
C ILE A 116 -3.78 7.42 -7.31
N SER A 117 -3.20 8.34 -8.10
CA SER A 117 -3.68 8.71 -9.43
C SER A 117 -3.68 7.51 -10.39
N GLU A 118 -2.62 6.70 -10.35
CA GLU A 118 -2.45 5.49 -11.17
C GLU A 118 -3.50 4.40 -10.90
N LEU A 119 -4.14 4.38 -9.71
CA LEU A 119 -5.24 3.47 -9.43
C LEU A 119 -6.44 3.69 -10.36
N GLY A 120 -6.59 4.92 -10.86
CA GLY A 120 -7.74 5.38 -11.62
C GLY A 120 -8.97 5.59 -10.73
N ALA A 121 -9.64 6.73 -10.92
CA ALA A 121 -10.82 7.07 -10.14
C ALA A 121 -11.98 6.07 -10.37
N PRO A 122 -12.81 5.80 -9.34
CA PRO A 122 -14.07 5.13 -9.52
C PRO A 122 -14.97 5.87 -10.52
N SER A 123 -15.72 5.12 -11.35
CA SER A 123 -16.62 5.71 -12.35
C SER A 123 -17.60 6.71 -11.72
N GLY A 124 -17.57 7.95 -12.20
CA GLY A 124 -18.44 9.04 -11.72
C GLY A 124 -17.91 9.80 -10.51
N GLU A 125 -16.69 9.50 -10.05
CA GLU A 125 -16.02 10.17 -8.94
C GLU A 125 -14.67 10.79 -9.38
N GLU A 126 -14.47 10.97 -10.68
CA GLU A 126 -13.22 11.45 -11.27
C GLU A 126 -12.82 12.83 -10.74
N GLU A 127 -13.76 13.78 -10.68
CA GLU A 127 -13.51 15.14 -10.19
C GLU A 127 -13.15 15.16 -8.69
N GLU A 128 -13.75 14.28 -7.88
CA GLU A 128 -13.47 14.20 -6.44
C GLU A 128 -12.08 13.62 -6.18
N VAL A 129 -11.69 12.59 -6.94
CA VAL A 129 -10.36 11.99 -6.84
C VAL A 129 -9.28 12.92 -7.38
N GLU A 130 -9.52 13.58 -8.51
CA GLU A 130 -8.60 14.59 -9.08
C GLU A 130 -8.35 15.71 -8.07
N ALA A 131 -9.40 16.24 -7.42
CA ALA A 131 -9.25 17.26 -6.40
C ALA A 131 -8.39 16.80 -5.19
N ILE A 132 -8.50 15.53 -4.77
CA ILE A 132 -7.66 14.98 -3.69
C ILE A 132 -6.20 14.91 -4.14
N VAL A 133 -5.93 14.34 -5.31
CA VAL A 133 -4.58 14.19 -5.85
C VAL A 133 -3.93 15.55 -6.06
N ASP A 134 -4.63 16.48 -6.70
CA ASP A 134 -4.17 17.86 -6.91
C ASP A 134 -3.84 18.55 -5.58
N ALA A 135 -4.68 18.39 -4.55
CA ALA A 135 -4.42 18.98 -3.25
C ALA A 135 -3.16 18.40 -2.58
N VAL A 136 -2.89 17.10 -2.75
CA VAL A 136 -1.66 16.46 -2.26
C VAL A 136 -0.45 16.98 -3.04
N GLU A 137 -0.53 17.06 -4.37
CA GLU A 137 0.55 17.55 -5.23
C GLU A 137 0.90 19.01 -4.92
N ASN A 138 -0.10 19.87 -4.78
CA ASN A 138 0.09 21.28 -4.41
C ASN A 138 0.70 21.41 -3.01
N GLY A 139 0.24 20.61 -2.04
CA GLY A 139 0.82 20.59 -0.70
C GLY A 139 2.28 20.14 -0.70
N ALA A 140 2.63 19.16 -1.55
CA ALA A 140 4.01 18.68 -1.70
C ALA A 140 4.89 19.73 -2.37
N GLU A 141 4.40 20.43 -3.41
CA GLU A 141 5.09 21.55 -4.03
C GLU A 141 5.33 22.69 -3.03
N GLU A 142 4.31 23.09 -2.26
CA GLU A 142 4.46 24.12 -1.23
C GLU A 142 5.45 23.69 -0.13
N ALA A 143 5.43 22.44 0.30
CA ALA A 143 6.38 21.91 1.28
C ALA A 143 7.81 21.82 0.72
N GLU A 144 8.00 21.65 -0.58
CA GLU A 144 9.31 21.67 -1.23
C GLU A 144 9.83 23.11 -1.39
N GLU A 145 8.98 24.04 -1.80
CA GLU A 145 9.34 25.46 -2.03
C GLU A 145 9.51 26.25 -0.72
N GLU A 146 8.65 25.99 0.26
CA GLU A 146 8.65 26.63 1.58
C GLU A 146 8.60 25.56 2.70
N PRO A 147 9.68 24.81 2.97
CA PRO A 147 9.66 23.70 3.94
C PRO A 147 9.27 24.09 5.36
N SER A 148 9.49 25.36 5.74
CA SER A 148 9.03 25.92 7.02
C SER A 148 7.51 25.85 7.18
N SER A 149 6.75 25.88 6.07
CA SER A 149 5.29 25.77 6.08
C SER A 149 4.82 24.46 6.73
N LEU A 150 5.59 23.38 6.59
CA LEU A 150 5.28 22.10 7.23
C LEU A 150 5.87 22.00 8.64
N VAL A 151 7.10 22.49 8.85
CA VAL A 151 7.80 22.43 10.14
C VAL A 151 7.13 23.31 11.21
N GLU A 152 6.60 24.47 10.81
CA GLU A 152 5.99 25.45 11.72
C GLU A 152 4.45 25.37 11.76
N ALA A 153 3.85 24.53 10.93
CA ALA A 153 2.40 24.45 10.82
C ALA A 153 1.69 23.94 12.08
N GLU A 154 0.55 24.56 12.35
CA GLU A 154 -0.49 23.98 13.19
C GLU A 154 -1.60 23.42 12.28
N GLY A 155 -1.99 22.17 12.47
CA GLY A 155 -3.19 21.61 11.81
C GLY A 155 -3.03 21.15 10.36
N GLY A 156 -1.90 20.51 10.02
CA GLY A 156 -1.70 19.83 8.72
C GLY A 156 -0.91 20.62 7.68
N GLY A 157 -0.69 21.92 7.91
CA GLY A 157 0.16 22.76 7.06
C GLY A 157 -0.31 22.77 5.59
N PRO A 158 0.61 22.68 4.63
CA PRO A 158 0.30 22.59 3.20
C PRO A 158 -0.68 21.48 2.83
N PHE A 159 -0.79 20.43 3.65
CA PHE A 159 -1.63 19.27 3.38
C PHE A 159 -3.00 19.33 4.05
N ALA A 160 -3.35 20.43 4.72
CA ALA A 160 -4.62 20.53 5.46
C ALA A 160 -5.85 20.32 4.55
N GLU A 161 -5.84 20.89 3.33
CA GLU A 161 -6.92 20.71 2.35
C GLU A 161 -6.97 19.26 1.84
N ALA A 162 -5.81 18.69 1.48
CA ALA A 162 -5.72 17.30 1.05
C ALA A 162 -6.27 16.33 2.11
N ASN A 163 -5.93 16.56 3.38
CA ASN A 163 -6.40 15.78 4.51
C ASN A 163 -7.91 15.92 4.70
N GLU A 164 -8.48 17.12 4.57
CA GLU A 164 -9.92 17.34 4.65
C GLU A 164 -10.65 16.58 3.53
N LEU A 165 -10.19 16.70 2.28
CA LEU A 165 -10.79 16.06 1.12
C LEU A 165 -10.69 14.53 1.22
N ALA A 166 -9.53 13.99 1.58
CA ALA A 166 -9.34 12.55 1.71
C ALA A 166 -10.22 11.94 2.82
N ASN A 167 -10.31 12.61 3.99
CA ASN A 167 -11.19 12.20 5.07
C ASN A 167 -12.68 12.26 4.67
N ALA A 168 -13.08 13.32 3.97
CA ALA A 168 -14.45 13.49 3.48
C ALA A 168 -14.82 12.41 2.45
N TYR A 169 -13.86 12.04 1.59
CA TYR A 169 -14.03 11.01 0.58
C TYR A 169 -14.12 9.59 1.17
N GLY A 170 -13.48 9.39 2.33
CA GLY A 170 -13.62 8.19 3.14
C GLY A 170 -12.33 7.41 3.36
N PHE A 171 -11.18 7.95 2.97
CA PHE A 171 -9.88 7.39 3.34
C PHE A 171 -9.72 7.29 4.86
N LYS A 172 -8.84 6.39 5.29
CA LYS A 172 -8.61 6.08 6.71
C LYS A 172 -7.16 6.31 7.11
N VAL A 173 -6.26 6.28 6.14
CA VAL A 173 -4.81 6.49 6.30
C VAL A 173 -4.38 7.72 5.50
N CYS A 174 -4.83 7.84 4.25
CA CYS A 174 -4.60 9.06 3.47
C CYS A 174 -5.43 10.19 4.10
N GLY A 175 -4.76 11.17 4.73
CA GLY A 175 -5.40 12.28 5.44
C GLY A 175 -5.16 12.35 6.96
N GLU A 176 -4.18 11.59 7.47
CA GLU A 176 -3.69 11.70 8.85
C GLU A 176 -2.45 12.58 8.98
#